data_AF-A0A7C1DZ68-F1
#
_entry.id   AF-A0A7C1DZ68-F1
#
_cell.length_a   1.000
_cell.length_b   1.000
_cell.length_c   1.000
_cell.angle_alpha   90.00
_cell.angle_beta   90.00
_cell.angle_gamma   90.00
#
_symmetry.space_group_name_H-M   'P 1'
#
loop_
_entity.id
_entity.type
_entity.pdbx_description
1 polymer ?
#
loop_
_entity_poly.entity_id
_entity_poly.type
_entity_poly.pdbx_seq_one_letter_code
_entity_poly.pdbx_strand_id
1 'polypeptide(L)'
;MYNHEFQDERYILQIFLVEEHFYPETNATRIAIMDLLERYPVHLPHDEAREFVYRFGIESPDSNKIELLLHQDDAPSGDVRNEERIDASYRDLHLWFDVVA
;
A
#
# COMPACT_ATOMS: atom_id res chain seq x y z
N MET A 1 0.07 13.98 0.37
CA MET A 1 0.87 13.78 -0.86
C MET A 1 1.07 15.14 -1.51
N TYR A 2 2.29 15.52 -1.88
CA TYR A 2 2.61 16.75 -2.61
C TYR A 2 3.18 16.38 -3.98
N ASN A 3 2.75 17.07 -5.04
CA ASN A 3 3.23 16.80 -6.39
C ASN A 3 4.45 17.68 -6.72
N HIS A 4 5.63 17.06 -6.77
CA HIS A 4 6.86 17.68 -7.25
C HIS A 4 7.13 17.39 -8.73
N GLU A 5 6.29 16.62 -9.39
CA GLU A 5 6.36 16.42 -10.84
C GLU A 5 5.91 17.72 -11.50
N PHE A 6 6.65 18.20 -12.50
CA PHE A 6 6.40 19.46 -13.20
C PHE A 6 5.18 19.40 -14.15
N GLN A 7 4.21 18.54 -13.84
CA GLN A 7 3.00 18.27 -14.59
C GLN A 7 1.90 17.73 -13.66
N ASP A 8 0.66 17.74 -14.15
CA ASP A 8 -0.45 17.13 -13.43
C ASP A 8 -0.34 15.61 -13.48
N GLU A 9 -0.43 14.98 -12.31
CA GLU A 9 -0.27 13.53 -12.22
C GLU A 9 -1.60 12.85 -11.93
N ARG A 10 -1.68 11.61 -12.42
CA ARG A 10 -2.75 10.68 -12.10
C ARG A 10 -2.12 9.47 -11.44
N TYR A 11 -2.63 9.15 -10.26
CA TYR A 11 -2.24 7.96 -9.52
C TYR A 11 -3.44 7.08 -9.22
N ILE A 12 -3.17 5.80 -8.98
CA ILE A 12 -4.07 4.89 -8.27
C ILE A 12 -3.44 4.62 -6.91
N LEU A 13 -4.13 5.02 -5.83
CA LEU A 13 -3.76 4.61 -4.48
C LEU A 13 -4.46 3.30 -4.17
N GLN A 14 -3.70 2.33 -3.67
CA GLN A 14 -4.22 1.11 -3.09
C GLN A 14 -3.75 0.99 -1.64
N ILE A 15 -4.65 0.56 -0.76
CA ILE A 15 -4.36 0.33 0.65
C ILE A 15 -4.64 -1.14 0.95
N PHE A 16 -3.66 -1.83 1.51
CA PHE A 16 -3.75 -3.23 1.85
C PHE A 16 -3.56 -3.46 3.34
N LEU A 17 -4.26 -4.46 3.86
CA LEU A 17 -3.97 -5.09 5.14
C LEU A 17 -3.10 -6.31 4.87
N VAL A 18 -1.99 -6.41 5.59
CA VAL A 18 -0.94 -7.40 5.34
C VAL A 18 -0.66 -8.20 6.60
N GLU A 19 -0.56 -9.51 6.42
CA GLU A 19 0.02 -10.45 7.37
C GLU A 19 1.40 -10.85 6.84
N GLU A 20 2.44 -10.42 7.55
CA GLU A 20 3.82 -10.65 7.17
C GLU A 20 4.58 -11.39 8.26
N HIS A 21 5.29 -12.46 7.89
CA HIS A 21 6.03 -13.31 8.81
C HIS A 21 7.54 -13.18 8.60
N PHE A 22 8.29 -13.06 9.69
CA PHE A 22 9.73 -13.15 9.67
C PHE A 22 10.18 -14.59 9.98
N TYR A 23 10.97 -15.18 9.07
CA TYR A 23 11.54 -16.52 9.19
C TYR A 23 13.02 -16.42 9.55
N PRO A 24 13.42 -16.63 10.82
CA PRO A 24 14.80 -16.46 11.26
C PRO A 24 15.76 -17.48 10.65
N GLU A 25 15.29 -18.67 10.28
CA GLU A 25 16.09 -19.75 9.68
C GLU A 25 16.67 -19.34 8.32
N THR A 26 15.95 -18.50 7.59
CA THR A 26 16.35 -17.99 6.28
C THR A 26 16.69 -16.50 6.28
N ASN A 27 16.57 -15.83 7.44
CA ASN A 27 16.65 -14.37 7.59
C ASN A 27 15.82 -13.64 6.52
N ALA A 28 14.59 -14.10 6.32
CA ALA A 28 13.71 -13.62 5.26
C ALA A 28 12.33 -13.29 5.82
N THR A 29 11.73 -12.26 5.26
CA THR A 29 10.35 -11.87 5.52
C THR A 29 9.49 -12.33 4.34
N ARG A 30 8.27 -12.82 4.61
CA ARG A 30 7.32 -13.18 3.55
C ARG A 30 5.91 -12.73 3.91
N ILE A 31 5.19 -12.30 2.88
CA ILE A 31 3.78 -11.96 2.99
C ILE A 31 2.95 -13.24 2.88
N ALA A 32 2.20 -13.56 3.94
CA ALA A 32 1.24 -14.65 3.92
C ALA A 32 -0.09 -14.22 3.29
N ILE A 33 -0.57 -13.03 3.67
CA ILE A 33 -1.85 -12.47 3.21
C ILE A 33 -1.66 -10.99 2.88
N MET A 34 -2.27 -10.54 1.79
CA MET A 34 -2.32 -9.14 1.36
C MET A 34 -3.71 -8.83 0.82
N ASP A 35 -4.57 -8.29 1.69
CA ASP A 35 -5.97 -8.02 1.38
C ASP A 35 -6.18 -6.56 1.02
N LEU A 36 -6.79 -6.30 -0.14
CA LEU A 36 -7.11 -4.95 -0.58
C LEU A 36 -8.23 -4.38 0.30
N LEU A 37 -7.94 -3.33 1.05
CA LEU A 37 -8.94 -2.61 1.82
C LEU A 37 -9.62 -1.52 0.98
N GLU A 38 -8.86 -0.81 0.17
CA GLU A 38 -9.36 0.36 -0.57
C GLU A 38 -8.56 0.62 -1.85
N ARG A 39 -9.24 1.10 -2.89
CA ARG A 39 -8.64 1.53 -4.15
C ARG A 39 -9.39 2.72 -4.72
N TYR A 40 -8.70 3.84 -4.89
CA TYR A 40 -9.29 4.99 -5.58
C TYR A 40 -8.28 5.78 -6.41
N PRO A 41 -8.75 6.40 -7.51
CA PRO A 41 -7.92 7.29 -8.31
C PRO A 41 -7.63 8.59 -7.57
N VAL A 42 -6.41 9.08 -7.71
CA VAL A 42 -5.95 10.36 -7.19
C VAL A 42 -5.46 11.20 -8.35
N HIS A 43 -6.07 12.38 -8.52
CA HIS A 43 -5.54 13.40 -9.40
C HIS A 43 -4.83 14.44 -8.55
N LEU A 44 -3.57 14.73 -8.86
CA LEU A 44 -2.77 15.69 -8.12
C LEU A 44 -2.13 16.69 -9.09
N PRO A 45 -2.67 17.91 -9.18
CA PRO A 45 -2.09 18.97 -10.00
C PRO A 45 -0.66 19.30 -9.58
N HIS A 46 0.12 19.87 -10.50
CA HIS A 46 1.48 20.33 -10.20
C HIS A 46 1.49 21.32 -9.01
N ASP A 47 2.48 21.17 -8.12
CA ASP A 47 2.70 22.02 -6.93
C ASP A 47 1.53 22.05 -5.93
N GLU A 48 0.61 21.09 -6.00
CA GLU A 48 -0.45 20.93 -5.02
C GLU A 48 -0.16 19.83 -4.00
N ALA A 49 -0.65 20.07 -2.78
CA ALA A 49 -0.72 19.07 -1.72
C ALA A 49 -2.16 18.61 -1.53
N ARG A 50 -2.38 17.30 -1.41
CA ARG A 50 -3.66 16.72 -0.97
C ARG A 50 -3.46 15.80 0.23
N GLU A 51 -4.35 15.94 1.18
CA GLU A 51 -4.45 15.08 2.35
C GLU A 51 -5.62 14.11 2.17
N PHE A 52 -5.38 12.86 2.52
CA PHE A 52 -6.39 11.80 2.47
C PHE A 52 -6.52 11.23 3.88
N VAL A 53 -7.71 11.35 4.47
CA VAL A 53 -8.02 10.72 5.75
C VAL A 53 -8.62 9.36 5.47
N TYR A 54 -7.90 8.30 5.82
CA TYR A 54 -8.38 6.94 5.72
C TYR A 54 -8.62 6.35 7.10
N ARG A 55 -9.74 5.63 7.24
CA ARG A 55 -10.08 4.88 8.46
C ARG A 55 -10.27 3.43 8.07
N PHE A 56 -9.64 2.53 8.81
CA PHE A 56 -9.77 1.09 8.63
C PHE A 56 -10.09 0.43 9.95
N GLY A 57 -10.75 -0.72 9.87
CA GLY A 57 -10.82 -1.70 10.94
C GLY A 57 -9.83 -2.82 10.65
N ILE A 58 -9.30 -3.44 11.69
CA ILE A 58 -8.51 -4.66 11.57
C ILE A 58 -9.45 -5.81 11.92
N GLU A 59 -9.86 -6.57 10.90
CA GLU A 59 -10.78 -7.71 11.08
C GLU A 59 -10.02 -9.03 11.30
N SER A 60 -8.77 -9.12 10.80
CA SER A 60 -7.89 -10.27 11.02
C SER A 60 -6.90 -9.98 12.14
N PRO A 61 -6.92 -10.75 13.25
CA PRO A 61 -6.00 -10.54 14.37
C PRO A 61 -4.54 -10.84 14.01
N ASP A 62 -4.31 -11.58 12.92
CA ASP A 62 -2.99 -11.99 12.47
C ASP A 62 -2.31 -10.94 11.58
N SER A 63 -3.07 -9.97 11.06
CA SER A 63 -2.50 -8.86 10.30
C SER A 63 -1.66 -7.94 11.18
N ASN A 64 -0.54 -7.47 10.63
CA ASN A 64 0.46 -6.70 11.37
C ASN A 64 1.05 -5.53 10.57
N LYS A 65 0.58 -5.31 9.34
CA LYS A 65 1.07 -4.24 8.47
C LYS A 65 -0.03 -3.63 7.61
N ILE A 66 -0.05 -2.31 7.46
CA ILE A 66 -0.78 -1.61 6.40
C ILE A 66 0.22 -1.25 5.31
N GLU A 67 -0.09 -1.62 4.07
CA GLU A 67 0.71 -1.30 2.89
C GLU A 67 -0.04 -0.29 2.02
N LEU A 68 0.54 0.87 1.78
CA LEU A 68 0.01 1.91 0.89
C LEU A 68 0.82 1.92 -0.39
N LEU A 69 0.21 1.56 -1.50
CA LEU A 69 0.85 1.49 -2.81
C LEU A 69 0.30 2.57 -3.73
N LEU A 70 1.20 3.41 -4.23
CA LEU A 70 0.89 4.42 -5.23
C LEU A 70 1.37 3.93 -6.59
N HIS A 71 0.46 3.81 -7.54
CA HIS A 71 0.77 3.47 -8.93
C HIS A 71 0.51 4.67 -9.83
N GLN A 72 1.41 4.94 -10.78
CA GLN A 72 1.23 6.00 -11.78
C GLN A 72 0.30 5.50 -12.89
N ASP A 73 -0.67 6.33 -13.27
CA ASP A 73 -1.73 6.09 -14.26
C ASP A 73 -2.71 4.95 -13.96
N ASP A 74 -2.21 3.72 -13.80
CA ASP A 74 -2.97 2.49 -13.58
C ASP A 74 -2.27 1.54 -12.59
N ALA A 75 -3.05 0.70 -11.91
CA ALA A 75 -2.54 -0.32 -11.00
C ALA A 75 -2.42 -1.70 -11.70
N PRO A 76 -1.46 -2.56 -11.28
CA PRO A 76 -1.27 -3.90 -11.85
C PRO A 76 -2.55 -4.76 -11.80
N SER A 77 -2.65 -5.74 -12.71
CA SER A 77 -3.76 -6.71 -12.73
C SER A 77 -3.84 -7.53 -11.44
N GLY A 78 -5.01 -8.10 -11.12
CA GLY A 78 -5.21 -8.88 -9.88
C GLY A 78 -4.38 -10.17 -9.76
N ASP A 79 -3.67 -10.56 -10.81
CA ASP A 79 -2.75 -11.70 -10.82
C ASP A 79 -1.39 -11.34 -10.21
N VAL A 80 -1.01 -10.07 -10.25
CA VAL A 80 0.17 -9.52 -9.55
C VAL A 80 -0.18 -9.33 -8.08
N ARG A 81 0.51 -10.04 -7.19
CA ARG A 81 0.16 -10.14 -5.75
C ARG A 81 1.39 -9.98 -4.85
N ASN A 82 1.13 -9.72 -3.58
CA ASN A 82 2.13 -9.71 -2.51
C ASN A 82 3.37 -8.88 -2.87
N GLU A 83 4.57 -9.43 -2.73
CA GLU A 83 5.84 -8.75 -2.97
C GLU A 83 5.93 -8.21 -4.41
N GLU A 84 5.48 -8.98 -5.40
CA GLU A 84 5.47 -8.54 -6.81
C GLU A 84 4.62 -7.28 -7.02
N ARG A 85 3.54 -7.15 -6.25
CA ARG A 85 2.66 -5.97 -6.30
C ARG A 85 3.31 -4.75 -5.65
N ILE A 86 4.04 -4.94 -4.56
CA ILE A 86 4.81 -3.87 -3.90
C ILE A 86 5.91 -3.39 -4.85
N ASP A 87 6.66 -4.32 -5.45
CA ASP A 87 7.73 -4.02 -6.42
C ASP A 87 7.22 -3.27 -7.66
N ALA A 88 5.97 -3.51 -8.06
CA ALA A 88 5.32 -2.84 -9.18
C ALA A 88 4.74 -1.44 -8.83
N SER A 89 4.86 -1.00 -7.58
CA SER A 89 4.42 0.34 -7.17
C SER A 89 5.41 1.42 -7.61
N TYR A 90 4.89 2.61 -7.92
CA TYR A 90 5.75 3.79 -8.15
C TYR A 90 6.36 4.26 -6.82
N ARG A 91 5.56 4.22 -5.74
CA ARG A 91 6.00 4.44 -4.36
C ARG A 91 5.17 3.57 -3.41
N ASP A 92 5.83 3.05 -2.40
CA ASP A 92 5.21 2.36 -1.27
C ASP A 92 5.44 3.11 0.05
N LEU A 93 4.53 2.91 0.98
CA LEU A 93 4.68 3.26 2.39
C LEU A 93 4.04 2.13 3.21
N HIS A 94 4.77 1.63 4.20
CA HIS A 94 4.24 0.63 5.12
C HIS A 94 4.19 1.14 6.55
N LEU A 95 3.18 0.68 7.28
CA LEU A 95 2.98 0.94 8.69
C LEU A 95 2.80 -0.37 9.43
N TRP A 96 3.75 -0.69 10.30
CA TRP A 96 3.67 -1.82 11.20
C TRP A 96 2.80 -1.50 12.41
N PHE A 97 2.02 -2.47 12.85
CA PHE A 97 1.18 -2.35 14.03
C PHE A 97 1.07 -3.68 14.76
N ASP A 98 0.80 -3.60 16.06
CA ASP A 98 0.44 -4.73 16.89
C ASP A 98 -1.02 -4.59 17.34
N VAL A 99 -1.80 -5.66 17.23
CA VAL A 99 -3.17 -5.71 17.77
C VAL A 99 -3.09 -6.15 19.22
N VAL A 100 -3.34 -5.23 20.15
CA VAL A 100 -3.41 -5.55 21.58
C VAL A 100 -4.85 -5.97 21.92
N ALA A 101 -4.99 -7.18 22.46
CA ALA A 101 -6.27 -7.73 22.94
C ALA A 101 -6.75 -7.08 24.25
#